data_AF-A0A937BCY3-F1
#
_entry.id   AF-A0A937BCY3-F1
#
_cell.length_a   1.000
_cell.length_b   1.000
_cell.length_c   1.000
_cell.angle_alpha   90.00
_cell.angle_beta   90.00
_cell.angle_gamma   90.00
#
_symmetry.space_group_name_H-M   'P 1'
#
loop_
_entity.id
_entity.type
_entity.pdbx_description
1 polymer ?
#
loop_
_entity_poly.entity_id
_entity_poly.type
_entity_poly.pdbx_seq_one_letter_code
_entity_poly.pdbx_strand_id
1 'polypeptide(L)'
;MSGRINKPDTQADIEIRECLATKDSFVMIAGAGSGKTTSLVKALKYIDDTEGKTLRQQGKKIACITYTTVAEKEILDDVGHDSFFRVSTIHSFLWELIRPFQKDIKNWVKAKVKSKLEEFEISRQNFTTRTRPNTRENNTRDTARYLHIDSNIDSVPSFTYETDSNYLKGILGHSDIISMVPSLINTNPLLQVILANRFPYFFIDESQDTISEFVSAMKLVEQNVEGFCLGFFGDPMQKIYHTGSGAIVIEEGWREIQKPENFRCSTSVLRVINSIRAAGDKLQQNGGRIELVEGNPVLVEEVHKSSSCKRMTPEQLNSLRLDDTSQYSLLIRCGFLMKKLLM
;
A
#
# COMPACT_ATOMS: atom_id res chain seq x y z
N MET A 1 -15.32 -17.68 -9.09
CA MET A 1 -14.54 -17.59 -7.84
C MET A 1 -13.12 -17.99 -8.17
N SER A 2 -12.13 -17.20 -7.73
CA SER A 2 -10.75 -17.41 -8.15
C SER A 2 -10.09 -18.61 -7.49
N GLY A 3 -9.03 -19.11 -8.12
CA GLY A 3 -8.23 -20.22 -7.57
C GLY A 3 -7.54 -19.89 -6.23
N ARG A 4 -7.46 -18.62 -5.82
CA ARG A 4 -6.86 -18.20 -4.54
C ARG A 4 -7.73 -18.58 -3.33
N ILE A 5 -9.05 -18.41 -3.44
CA ILE A 5 -10.01 -18.69 -2.37
C ILE A 5 -10.01 -20.18 -1.99
N ASN A 6 -9.87 -21.06 -2.98
CA ASN A 6 -9.93 -22.52 -2.79
C ASN A 6 -8.61 -23.14 -2.31
N LYS A 7 -7.55 -22.35 -2.11
CA LYS A 7 -6.28 -22.89 -1.58
C LYS A 7 -6.46 -23.31 -0.12
N PRO A 8 -5.77 -24.38 0.35
CA PRO A 8 -5.75 -24.74 1.76
C PRO A 8 -5.40 -23.54 2.65
N ASP A 9 -6.00 -23.49 3.84
CA ASP A 9 -5.72 -22.44 4.81
C ASP A 9 -4.36 -22.66 5.47
N THR A 10 -3.58 -21.59 5.58
CA THR A 10 -2.39 -21.57 6.44
C THR A 10 -2.77 -21.17 7.86
N GLN A 11 -1.85 -21.35 8.81
CA GLN A 11 -2.05 -20.87 10.17
C GLN A 11 -2.37 -19.37 10.23
N ALA A 12 -1.66 -18.55 9.43
CA ALA A 12 -1.97 -17.12 9.30
C ALA A 12 -3.40 -16.83 8.80
N ASP A 13 -3.98 -17.67 7.95
CA ASP A 13 -5.36 -17.47 7.45
C ASP A 13 -6.37 -17.72 8.57
N ILE A 14 -6.09 -18.67 9.47
CA ILE A 14 -6.91 -18.98 10.65
C ILE A 14 -6.84 -17.83 11.65
N GLU A 15 -5.64 -17.36 11.97
CA GLU A 15 -5.44 -16.24 12.91
C GLU A 15 -6.10 -14.95 12.42
N ILE A 16 -6.05 -14.67 11.11
CA ILE A 16 -6.76 -13.53 10.54
C ILE A 16 -8.26 -13.68 10.77
N ARG A 17 -8.86 -14.86 10.53
CA ARG A 17 -10.30 -15.07 10.76
C ARG A 17 -10.70 -14.86 12.21
N GLU A 18 -9.87 -15.28 13.15
CA GLU A 18 -10.09 -15.03 14.58
C GLU A 18 -10.14 -13.53 14.86
N CYS A 19 -9.15 -12.77 14.39
CA CYS A 19 -9.13 -11.31 14.50
C CYS A 19 -10.39 -10.67 13.86
N LEU A 20 -10.82 -11.15 12.70
CA LEU A 20 -12.00 -10.60 12.02
C LEU A 20 -13.30 -10.88 12.79
N ALA A 21 -13.40 -12.04 13.45
CA ALA A 21 -14.55 -12.42 14.25
C ALA A 21 -14.66 -11.60 15.56
N THR A 22 -13.52 -11.22 16.15
CA THR A 22 -13.46 -10.36 17.34
C THR A 22 -13.37 -8.87 17.01
N LYS A 23 -13.14 -8.54 15.74
CA LYS A 23 -12.82 -7.18 15.23
C LYS A 23 -11.52 -6.61 15.78
N ASP A 24 -10.59 -7.48 16.16
CA ASP A 24 -9.25 -7.08 16.56
C ASP A 24 -8.43 -6.67 15.33
N SER A 25 -7.69 -5.58 15.46
CA SER A 25 -6.75 -5.13 14.44
C SER A 25 -5.49 -6.00 14.43
N PHE A 26 -4.83 -6.09 13.28
CA PHE A 26 -3.69 -7.00 13.12
C PHE A 26 -2.66 -6.50 12.10
N VAL A 27 -1.43 -7.00 12.25
CA VAL A 27 -0.34 -6.83 11.29
C VAL A 27 0.13 -8.21 10.84
N MET A 28 -0.04 -8.53 9.57
CA MET A 28 0.49 -9.74 8.95
C MET A 28 1.86 -9.46 8.35
N ILE A 29 2.90 -10.05 8.95
CA ILE A 29 4.28 -10.01 8.45
C ILE A 29 4.52 -11.25 7.60
N ALA A 30 4.79 -11.04 6.32
CA ALA A 30 4.76 -12.11 5.35
C ALA A 30 5.77 -11.88 4.22
N GLY A 31 6.73 -12.79 4.10
CA GLY A 31 7.84 -12.68 3.16
C GLY A 31 7.45 -12.64 1.67
N ALA A 32 8.42 -12.50 0.78
CA ALA A 32 8.19 -12.58 -0.66
C ALA A 32 7.62 -13.97 -1.02
N GLY A 33 6.62 -14.02 -1.89
CA GLY A 33 6.06 -15.30 -2.37
C GLY A 33 5.26 -16.09 -1.33
N SER A 34 4.96 -15.52 -0.16
CA SER A 34 4.17 -16.18 0.89
C SER A 34 2.68 -16.28 0.61
N GLY A 35 2.20 -15.62 -0.44
CA GLY A 35 0.76 -15.60 -0.74
C GLY A 35 0.00 -14.58 0.11
N LYS A 36 0.62 -13.45 0.48
CA LYS A 36 -0.03 -12.31 1.15
C LYS A 36 -1.40 -11.97 0.58
N THR A 37 -1.44 -11.72 -0.74
CA THR A 37 -2.67 -11.39 -1.46
C THR A 37 -3.70 -12.53 -1.41
N THR A 38 -3.28 -13.80 -1.29
CA THR A 38 -4.20 -14.93 -1.10
C THR A 38 -4.88 -14.84 0.27
N SER A 39 -4.12 -14.58 1.33
CA SER A 39 -4.66 -14.38 2.69
C SER A 39 -5.60 -13.18 2.75
N LEU A 40 -5.25 -12.07 2.11
CA LEU A 40 -6.11 -10.88 2.01
C LEU A 40 -7.43 -11.19 1.28
N VAL A 41 -7.39 -11.87 0.13
CA VAL A 41 -8.62 -12.26 -0.59
C VAL A 41 -9.48 -13.21 0.23
N LYS A 42 -8.87 -14.17 0.95
CA LYS A 42 -9.59 -15.06 1.87
C LYS A 42 -10.23 -14.31 3.04
N ALA A 43 -9.57 -13.29 3.57
CA ALA A 43 -10.11 -12.42 4.62
C ALA A 43 -11.36 -11.67 4.12
N LEU A 44 -11.30 -11.08 2.92
CA LEU A 44 -12.44 -10.43 2.28
C LEU A 44 -13.62 -11.40 2.10
N LYS A 45 -13.35 -12.61 1.59
CA LYS A 45 -14.37 -13.65 1.41
C LYS A 45 -14.99 -14.09 2.73
N TYR A 46 -14.18 -14.27 3.77
CA TYR A 46 -14.66 -14.64 5.09
C TYR A 46 -15.64 -13.60 5.64
N ILE A 47 -15.32 -12.30 5.53
CA ILE A 47 -16.23 -11.22 5.97
C ILE A 47 -17.55 -11.25 5.19
N ASP A 48 -17.52 -11.49 3.88
CA ASP A 48 -18.74 -11.57 3.08
C ASP A 48 -19.61 -12.76 3.47
N ASP A 49 -18.99 -13.90 3.79
CA ASP A 49 -19.69 -15.11 4.23
C ASP A 49 -20.32 -14.97 5.62
N THR A 50 -19.65 -14.27 6.54
CA THR A 50 -20.10 -14.16 7.94
C THR A 50 -20.97 -12.94 8.20
N GLU A 51 -20.57 -11.76 7.71
CA GLU A 51 -21.20 -10.47 8.00
C GLU A 51 -21.74 -9.75 6.75
N GLY A 52 -21.45 -10.23 5.55
CA GLY A 52 -21.74 -9.54 4.29
C GLY A 52 -23.19 -9.10 4.13
N LYS A 53 -24.15 -9.98 4.46
CA LYS A 53 -25.59 -9.65 4.40
C LYS A 53 -25.95 -8.45 5.28
N THR A 54 -25.50 -8.45 6.54
CA THR A 54 -25.78 -7.39 7.52
C THR A 54 -25.12 -6.08 7.11
N LEU A 55 -23.86 -6.14 6.70
CA LEU A 55 -23.10 -4.95 6.30
C LEU A 55 -23.69 -4.29 5.05
N ARG A 56 -24.09 -5.06 4.05
CA ARG A 56 -24.76 -4.56 2.84
C ARG A 56 -26.10 -3.88 3.16
N GLN A 57 -26.90 -4.45 4.06
CA GLN A 57 -28.17 -3.84 4.51
C GLN A 57 -27.94 -2.50 5.21
N GLN A 58 -26.81 -2.34 5.89
CA GLN A 58 -26.39 -1.09 6.53
C GLN A 58 -25.70 -0.11 5.57
N GLY A 59 -25.56 -0.45 4.28
CA GLY A 59 -24.84 0.35 3.29
C GLY A 59 -23.33 0.42 3.52
N LYS A 60 -22.77 -0.48 4.34
CA LYS A 60 -21.34 -0.55 4.65
C LYS A 60 -20.59 -1.34 3.58
N LYS A 61 -19.30 -1.05 3.46
CA LYS A 61 -18.38 -1.67 2.50
C LYS A 61 -17.10 -2.09 3.19
N ILE A 62 -16.28 -2.91 2.54
CA ILE A 62 -14.95 -3.28 3.05
C ILE A 62 -13.90 -2.55 2.22
N ALA A 63 -12.98 -1.84 2.86
CA ALA A 63 -11.90 -1.14 2.14
C ALA A 63 -10.66 -2.03 2.02
N CYS A 64 -10.06 -2.06 0.83
CA CYS A 64 -8.77 -2.69 0.57
C CYS A 64 -7.90 -1.73 -0.25
N ILE A 65 -6.82 -1.26 0.36
CA ILE A 65 -5.88 -0.33 -0.25
C ILE A 65 -4.66 -1.09 -0.71
N THR A 66 -4.21 -0.81 -1.94
CA THR A 66 -2.98 -1.39 -2.49
C THR A 66 -2.13 -0.29 -3.15
N TYR A 67 -0.88 -0.60 -3.46
CA TYR A 67 0.06 0.37 -4.02
C TYR A 67 -0.11 0.56 -5.54
N THR A 68 -0.51 -0.48 -6.27
CA THR A 68 -0.54 -0.47 -7.75
C THR A 68 -1.92 -0.77 -8.32
N THR A 69 -2.20 -0.22 -9.51
CA THR A 69 -3.44 -0.51 -10.24
C THR A 69 -3.51 -1.96 -10.73
N VAL A 70 -2.36 -2.63 -10.89
CA VAL A 70 -2.30 -4.06 -11.25
C VAL A 70 -2.80 -4.91 -10.10
N ALA A 71 -2.28 -4.69 -8.88
CA ALA A 71 -2.75 -5.39 -7.69
C ALA A 71 -4.23 -5.08 -7.40
N GLU A 72 -4.67 -3.83 -7.61
CA GLU A 72 -6.09 -3.45 -7.49
C GLU A 72 -6.95 -4.31 -8.41
N LYS A 73 -6.57 -4.43 -9.69
CA LYS A 73 -7.30 -5.23 -10.66
C LYS A 73 -7.30 -6.72 -10.31
N GLU A 74 -6.15 -7.28 -9.93
CA GLU A 74 -6.07 -8.69 -9.54
C GLU A 74 -6.99 -9.03 -8.36
N ILE A 75 -7.00 -8.19 -7.32
CA ILE A 75 -7.85 -8.40 -6.14
C ILE A 75 -9.33 -8.23 -6.52
N LEU A 76 -9.67 -7.25 -7.37
CA LEU A 76 -11.04 -7.07 -7.86
C LEU A 76 -11.53 -8.28 -8.65
N ASP A 77 -10.70 -8.81 -9.55
CA ASP A 77 -11.00 -10.02 -10.33
C ASP A 77 -11.23 -11.22 -9.38
N ASP A 78 -10.42 -11.33 -8.33
CA ASP A 78 -10.52 -12.40 -7.32
C ASP A 78 -11.85 -12.38 -6.55
N VAL A 79 -12.34 -11.19 -6.21
CA VAL A 79 -13.60 -10.98 -5.48
C VAL A 79 -14.81 -10.76 -6.42
N GLY A 80 -14.63 -10.95 -7.73
CA GLY A 80 -15.71 -10.91 -8.72
C GLY A 80 -16.28 -9.51 -8.99
N HIS A 81 -15.48 -8.45 -8.82
CA HIS A 81 -15.89 -7.05 -8.98
C HIS A 81 -17.11 -6.64 -8.13
N ASP A 82 -17.34 -7.30 -6.99
CA ASP A 82 -18.44 -6.95 -6.11
C ASP A 82 -18.24 -5.56 -5.49
N SER A 83 -19.22 -4.67 -5.69
CA SER A 83 -19.23 -3.30 -5.17
C SER A 83 -19.18 -3.17 -3.64
N PHE A 84 -19.36 -4.28 -2.91
CA PHE A 84 -19.15 -4.38 -1.46
C PHE A 84 -17.68 -4.25 -1.08
N PHE A 85 -16.77 -4.70 -1.93
CA PHE A 85 -15.34 -4.53 -1.74
C PHE A 85 -14.87 -3.27 -2.45
N ARG A 86 -14.46 -2.27 -1.66
CA ARG A 86 -13.79 -1.09 -2.18
C ARG A 86 -12.29 -1.34 -2.26
N VAL A 87 -11.86 -1.94 -3.36
CA VAL A 87 -10.44 -2.11 -3.69
C VAL A 87 -9.97 -0.89 -4.48
N SER A 88 -8.83 -0.30 -4.10
CA SER A 88 -8.23 0.81 -4.87
C SER A 88 -6.79 1.11 -4.48
N THR A 89 -6.09 1.87 -5.34
CA THR A 89 -4.90 2.62 -4.89
C THR A 89 -5.23 3.62 -3.77
N ILE A 90 -4.21 3.95 -2.95
CA ILE A 90 -4.34 4.93 -1.86
C ILE A 90 -4.92 6.27 -2.34
N HIS A 91 -4.43 6.83 -3.45
CA HIS A 91 -4.90 8.12 -3.92
C HIS A 91 -6.38 8.11 -4.32
N SER A 92 -6.80 7.09 -5.05
CA SER A 92 -8.19 6.91 -5.49
C SER A 92 -9.13 6.80 -4.28
N PHE A 93 -8.72 6.06 -3.26
CA PHE A 93 -9.48 5.94 -2.02
C PHE A 93 -9.58 7.27 -1.27
N LEU A 94 -8.44 7.91 -1.02
CA LEU A 94 -8.39 9.17 -0.26
C LEU A 94 -9.24 10.25 -0.92
N TRP A 95 -9.16 10.39 -2.26
CA TRP A 95 -10.00 11.33 -2.99
C TRP A 95 -11.49 11.02 -2.85
N GLU A 96 -11.90 9.75 -3.01
CA GLU A 96 -13.31 9.35 -2.85
C GLU A 96 -13.83 9.69 -1.45
N LEU A 97 -13.02 9.47 -0.43
CA LEU A 97 -13.37 9.78 0.96
C LEU A 97 -13.61 11.29 1.14
N ILE A 98 -12.70 12.13 0.67
CA ILE A 98 -12.75 13.57 0.98
C ILE A 98 -13.53 14.42 -0.03
N ARG A 99 -13.82 13.90 -1.23
CA ARG A 99 -14.48 14.65 -2.30
C ARG A 99 -15.76 15.37 -1.86
N PRO A 100 -16.63 14.81 -0.99
CA PRO A 100 -17.82 15.52 -0.51
C PRO A 100 -17.52 16.74 0.37
N PHE A 101 -16.34 16.80 1.01
CA PHE A 101 -15.96 17.78 2.03
C PHE A 101 -15.30 19.03 1.44
N GLN A 102 -15.95 19.63 0.43
CA GLN A 102 -15.39 20.74 -0.36
C GLN A 102 -15.00 21.97 0.46
N LYS A 103 -15.73 22.25 1.55
CA LYS A 103 -15.40 23.33 2.48
C LYS A 103 -14.09 23.06 3.24
N ASP A 104 -13.93 21.85 3.75
CA ASP A 104 -12.72 21.42 4.47
C ASP A 104 -11.51 21.40 3.54
N ILE A 105 -11.68 20.94 2.30
CA ILE A 105 -10.66 21.04 1.25
C ILE A 105 -10.24 22.49 1.04
N LYS A 106 -11.19 23.41 0.83
CA LYS A 106 -10.89 24.83 0.62
C LYS A 106 -10.10 25.40 1.81
N ASN A 107 -10.54 25.11 3.03
CA ASN A 107 -9.86 25.57 4.25
C ASN A 107 -8.43 25.04 4.34
N TRP A 108 -8.22 23.77 4.01
CA TRP A 108 -6.89 23.18 4.00
C TRP A 108 -5.99 23.82 2.94
N VAL A 109 -6.49 24.06 1.71
CA VAL A 109 -5.72 24.75 0.66
C VAL A 109 -5.34 26.17 1.10
N LYS A 110 -6.26 26.91 1.73
CA LYS A 110 -5.98 28.24 2.29
C LYS A 110 -4.87 28.18 3.35
N ALA A 111 -4.95 27.21 4.28
CA ALA A 111 -3.92 27.03 5.30
C ALA A 111 -2.56 26.69 4.69
N LYS A 112 -2.53 25.79 3.69
CA LYS A 112 -1.32 25.41 2.96
C LYS A 112 -0.69 26.60 2.22
N VAL A 113 -1.50 27.40 1.53
CA VAL A 113 -1.04 28.60 0.80
C VAL A 113 -0.40 29.59 1.77
N LYS A 114 -1.04 29.87 2.92
CA LYS A 114 -0.49 30.74 3.96
C LYS A 114 0.83 30.22 4.52
N SER A 115 0.88 28.94 4.88
CA SER A 115 2.11 28.30 5.37
C SER A 115 3.25 28.39 4.36
N LYS A 116 2.98 28.23 3.05
CA LYS A 116 4.00 28.39 2.01
C LYS A 116 4.51 29.83 1.89
N LEU A 117 3.64 30.82 2.02
CA LEU A 117 4.05 32.23 2.02
C LEU A 117 4.95 32.55 3.22
N GLU A 118 4.64 32.02 4.40
CA GLU A 118 5.48 32.14 5.59
C GLU A 118 6.84 31.46 5.40
N GLU A 119 6.88 30.24 4.85
CA GLU A 119 8.13 29.54 4.51
C GLU A 119 9.01 30.36 3.56
N PHE A 120 8.41 30.98 2.53
CA PHE A 120 9.15 31.82 1.58
C PHE A 120 9.70 33.08 2.25
N GLU A 121 8.94 33.71 3.15
CA GLU A 121 9.38 34.88 3.90
C GLU A 121 10.57 34.55 4.80
N ILE A 122 10.48 33.46 5.56
CA ILE A 122 11.57 32.97 6.42
C ILE A 122 12.81 32.65 5.58
N SER A 123 12.62 31.96 4.44
CA SER A 123 13.71 31.67 3.52
C SER A 123 14.40 32.95 3.03
N ARG A 124 13.60 33.96 2.67
CA ARG A 124 14.07 35.26 2.17
C ARG A 124 14.86 36.04 3.22
N GLN A 125 14.42 36.03 4.49
CA GLN A 125 15.12 36.66 5.60
C GLN A 125 16.48 36.01 5.88
N ASN A 126 16.63 34.72 5.60
CA ASN A 126 17.88 33.97 5.76
C ASN A 126 18.85 34.10 4.56
N PHE A 127 18.52 34.90 3.55
CA PHE A 127 19.41 35.07 2.40
C PHE A 127 20.67 35.85 2.76
N THR A 128 21.82 35.30 2.39
CA THR A 128 23.14 35.94 2.57
C THR A 128 23.71 36.36 1.23
N THR A 129 24.82 37.11 1.25
CA THR A 129 25.57 37.46 0.02
C THR A 129 26.04 36.24 -0.79
N ARG A 130 26.12 35.05 -0.16
CA ARG A 130 26.49 33.77 -0.79
C ARG A 130 25.30 33.00 -1.39
N THR A 131 24.07 33.43 -1.14
CA THR A 131 22.87 32.77 -1.70
C THR A 131 22.83 32.91 -3.22
N ARG A 132 22.67 31.78 -3.91
CA ARG A 132 22.65 31.73 -5.39
C ARG A 132 21.55 32.65 -5.97
N PRO A 133 21.82 33.38 -7.07
CA PRO A 133 20.83 34.25 -7.71
C PRO A 133 19.52 33.51 -8.05
N ASN A 134 19.60 32.31 -8.62
CA ASN A 134 18.42 31.52 -8.98
C ASN A 134 17.54 31.18 -7.78
N THR A 135 18.11 31.00 -6.58
CA THR A 135 17.33 30.73 -5.36
C THR A 135 16.48 31.95 -4.98
N ARG A 136 17.05 33.15 -5.11
CA ARG A 136 16.34 34.42 -4.84
C ARG A 136 15.22 34.66 -5.86
N GLU A 137 15.52 34.40 -7.13
CA GLU A 137 14.54 34.55 -8.21
C GLU A 137 13.39 33.56 -8.08
N ASN A 138 13.68 32.27 -7.81
CA ASN A 138 12.66 31.25 -7.59
C ASN A 138 11.77 31.59 -6.40
N ASN A 139 12.35 32.00 -5.26
CA ASN A 139 11.58 32.44 -4.10
C ASN A 139 10.65 33.63 -4.44
N THR A 140 11.13 34.62 -5.18
CA THR A 140 10.33 35.78 -5.61
C THR A 140 9.18 35.35 -6.52
N ARG A 141 9.46 34.48 -7.50
CA ARG A 141 8.47 33.93 -8.44
C ARG A 141 7.40 33.11 -7.71
N ASP A 142 7.81 32.24 -6.80
CA ASP A 142 6.90 31.38 -6.04
C ASP A 142 6.06 32.20 -5.06
N THR A 143 6.64 33.21 -4.41
CA THR A 143 5.90 34.15 -3.54
C THR A 143 4.80 34.87 -4.32
N ALA A 144 5.13 35.45 -5.48
CA ALA A 144 4.15 36.12 -6.34
C ALA A 144 3.03 35.15 -6.79
N ARG A 145 3.39 33.92 -7.16
CA ARG A 145 2.43 32.87 -7.52
C ARG A 145 1.48 32.55 -6.35
N TYR A 146 1.99 32.36 -5.14
CA TYR A 146 1.17 32.00 -3.99
C TYR A 146 0.31 33.17 -3.47
N LEU A 147 0.77 34.42 -3.57
CA LEU A 147 -0.05 35.60 -3.28
C LEU A 147 -1.23 35.73 -4.25
N HIS A 148 -0.99 35.44 -5.54
CA HIS A 148 -2.05 35.41 -6.54
C HIS A 148 -3.08 34.32 -6.23
N ILE A 149 -2.63 33.15 -5.78
CA ILE A 149 -3.51 32.07 -5.33
C ILE A 149 -4.33 32.51 -4.11
N ASP A 150 -3.69 33.04 -3.06
CA ASP A 150 -4.36 33.46 -1.82
C ASP A 150 -5.47 34.48 -2.08
N SER A 151 -5.23 35.43 -3.00
CA SER A 151 -6.19 36.47 -3.37
C SER A 151 -7.42 35.94 -4.14
N ASN A 152 -7.31 34.78 -4.79
CA ASN A 152 -8.34 34.25 -5.69
C ASN A 152 -8.98 32.94 -5.20
N ILE A 153 -8.39 32.26 -4.21
CA ILE A 153 -8.82 30.93 -3.79
C ILE A 153 -10.25 30.89 -3.25
N ASP A 154 -10.73 31.99 -2.68
CA ASP A 154 -12.11 32.09 -2.19
C ASP A 154 -13.15 32.00 -3.32
N SER A 155 -12.80 32.49 -4.51
CA SER A 155 -13.64 32.44 -5.72
C SER A 155 -13.74 31.05 -6.36
N VAL A 156 -12.87 30.11 -5.99
CA VAL A 156 -12.86 28.76 -6.55
C VAL A 156 -14.12 28.01 -6.06
N PRO A 157 -15.00 27.54 -6.96
CA PRO A 157 -16.28 26.97 -6.57
C PRO A 157 -16.14 25.58 -5.94
N SER A 158 -15.25 24.75 -6.48
CA SER A 158 -15.03 23.36 -6.07
C SER A 158 -13.65 22.89 -6.43
N PHE A 159 -13.19 21.84 -5.78
CA PHE A 159 -11.96 21.13 -6.03
C PHE A 159 -12.20 19.77 -6.67
N THR A 160 -11.26 19.38 -7.53
CA THR A 160 -11.13 18.11 -8.24
C THR A 160 -9.71 17.58 -8.06
N TYR A 161 -9.46 16.35 -8.50
CA TYR A 161 -8.19 15.66 -8.31
C TYR A 161 -7.61 15.21 -9.65
N GLU A 162 -6.36 15.59 -9.89
CA GLU A 162 -5.55 15.21 -11.05
C GLU A 162 -4.11 14.91 -10.59
N THR A 163 -3.18 14.72 -11.53
CA THR A 163 -1.77 14.44 -11.20
C THR A 163 -1.08 15.65 -10.57
N ASP A 164 -1.31 16.83 -11.13
CA ASP A 164 -0.63 18.07 -10.79
C ASP A 164 -1.60 19.12 -10.24
N SER A 165 -1.14 19.86 -9.23
CA SER A 165 -1.97 20.85 -8.55
C SER A 165 -2.13 22.13 -9.38
N ASN A 166 -3.36 22.60 -9.50
CA ASN A 166 -3.69 23.94 -9.98
C ASN A 166 -4.85 24.52 -9.17
N TYR A 167 -4.52 25.14 -8.03
CA TYR A 167 -5.51 25.61 -7.07
C TYR A 167 -6.47 26.67 -7.64
N LEU A 168 -6.02 27.51 -8.56
CA LEU A 168 -6.88 28.52 -9.21
C LEU A 168 -7.96 27.90 -10.10
N LYS A 169 -7.70 26.71 -10.64
CA LYS A 169 -8.69 25.91 -11.38
C LYS A 169 -9.45 24.93 -10.48
N GLY A 170 -9.18 24.92 -9.18
CA GLY A 170 -9.73 23.92 -8.27
C GLY A 170 -9.19 22.52 -8.53
N ILE A 171 -7.91 22.36 -8.87
CA ILE A 171 -7.28 21.06 -9.10
C ILE A 171 -6.27 20.79 -7.99
N LEU A 172 -6.42 19.65 -7.31
CA LEU A 172 -5.47 19.10 -6.34
C LEU A 172 -4.62 18.03 -7.01
N GLY A 173 -3.34 18.00 -6.69
CA GLY A 173 -2.40 16.98 -7.17
C GLY A 173 -2.27 15.80 -6.20
N HIS A 174 -1.50 14.78 -6.61
CA HIS A 174 -1.18 13.61 -5.76
C HIS A 174 -0.66 14.00 -4.37
N SER A 175 0.31 14.90 -4.32
CA SER A 175 0.95 15.33 -3.07
C SER A 175 -0.02 16.06 -2.14
N ASP A 176 -1.05 16.71 -2.70
CA ASP A 176 -2.08 17.38 -1.90
C ASP A 176 -2.95 16.35 -1.22
N ILE A 177 -3.46 15.34 -1.94
CA ILE A 177 -4.32 14.31 -1.37
C ILE A 177 -3.59 13.54 -0.27
N ILE A 178 -2.34 13.15 -0.53
CA ILE A 178 -1.52 12.36 0.40
C ILE A 178 -1.20 13.12 1.70
N SER A 179 -1.10 14.45 1.66
CA SER A 179 -0.85 15.27 2.86
C SER A 179 -2.13 15.77 3.53
N MET A 180 -3.14 16.14 2.74
CA MET A 180 -4.41 16.70 3.21
C MET A 180 -5.23 15.68 3.96
N VAL A 181 -5.46 14.50 3.38
CA VAL A 181 -6.45 13.57 3.92
C VAL A 181 -6.03 13.02 5.28
N PRO A 182 -4.78 12.57 5.51
CA PRO A 182 -4.34 12.20 6.85
C PRO A 182 -4.46 13.35 7.86
N SER A 183 -4.13 14.58 7.46
CA SER A 183 -4.28 15.77 8.31
C SER A 183 -5.74 16.02 8.70
N LEU A 184 -6.68 15.87 7.76
CA LEU A 184 -8.11 16.01 8.03
C LEU A 184 -8.63 14.89 8.93
N ILE A 185 -8.20 13.63 8.72
CA ILE A 185 -8.57 12.51 9.59
C ILE A 185 -8.08 12.77 11.02
N ASN A 186 -6.84 13.23 11.18
CA ASN A 186 -6.26 13.51 12.50
C ASN A 186 -6.97 14.63 13.26
N THR A 187 -7.53 15.62 12.57
CA THR A 187 -8.11 16.81 13.18
C THR A 187 -9.64 16.79 13.27
N ASN A 188 -10.30 15.87 12.57
CA ASN A 188 -11.75 15.81 12.48
C ASN A 188 -12.32 14.46 12.95
N PRO A 189 -12.76 14.37 14.22
CA PRO A 189 -13.38 13.15 14.76
C PRO A 189 -14.61 12.68 13.98
N LEU A 190 -15.40 13.61 13.41
CA LEU A 190 -16.56 13.24 12.59
C LEU A 190 -16.13 12.51 11.31
N LEU A 191 -15.02 12.92 10.69
CA LEU A 191 -14.48 12.22 9.53
C LEU A 191 -14.01 10.81 9.88
N GLN A 192 -13.43 10.62 11.07
CA GLN A 192 -13.05 9.28 11.57
C GLN A 192 -14.28 8.37 11.72
N VAL A 193 -15.34 8.89 12.33
CA VAL A 193 -16.62 8.17 12.50
C VAL A 193 -17.26 7.85 11.14
N ILE A 194 -17.23 8.78 10.18
CA ILE A 194 -17.76 8.54 8.83
C ILE A 194 -16.94 7.45 8.11
N LEU A 195 -15.61 7.50 8.20
CA LEU A 195 -14.73 6.50 7.61
C LEU A 195 -15.03 5.12 8.18
N ALA A 196 -15.00 4.98 9.50
CA ALA A 196 -15.17 3.70 10.18
C ALA A 196 -16.58 3.11 9.98
N ASN A 197 -17.62 3.96 9.98
CA ASN A 197 -18.97 3.48 9.71
C ASN A 197 -19.17 3.02 8.27
N ARG A 198 -18.57 3.71 7.30
CA ARG A 198 -18.64 3.32 5.88
C ARG A 198 -17.79 2.09 5.59
N PHE A 199 -16.66 1.96 6.26
CA PHE A 199 -15.66 0.91 6.06
C PHE A 199 -15.25 0.25 7.40
N PRO A 200 -16.10 -0.57 8.02
CA PRO A 200 -15.80 -1.20 9.32
C PRO A 200 -14.62 -2.17 9.30
N TYR A 201 -14.27 -2.70 8.13
CA TYR A 201 -13.02 -3.43 7.91
C TYR A 201 -12.19 -2.69 6.88
N PHE A 202 -10.93 -2.45 7.23
CA PHE A 202 -10.01 -1.67 6.43
C PHE A 202 -8.67 -2.38 6.30
N PHE A 203 -8.33 -2.80 5.08
CA PHE A 203 -7.09 -3.53 4.81
C PHE A 203 -6.12 -2.69 3.99
N ILE A 204 -4.84 -2.75 4.35
CA ILE A 204 -3.75 -2.08 3.65
C ILE A 204 -2.74 -3.15 3.22
N ASP A 205 -2.69 -3.40 1.92
CA ASP A 205 -1.69 -4.23 1.26
C ASP A 205 -0.43 -3.41 0.95
N GLU A 206 0.71 -4.09 0.91
CA GLU A 206 2.04 -3.47 0.82
C GLU A 206 2.23 -2.34 1.84
N SER A 207 1.87 -2.63 3.10
CA SER A 207 1.86 -1.64 4.18
C SER A 207 3.22 -0.96 4.39
N GLN A 208 4.33 -1.65 4.10
CA GLN A 208 5.67 -1.08 4.23
C GLN A 208 5.94 0.12 3.31
N ASP A 209 5.23 0.21 2.20
CA ASP A 209 5.37 1.27 1.19
C ASP A 209 4.28 2.34 1.31
N THR A 210 3.36 2.19 2.28
CA THR A 210 2.33 3.17 2.60
C THR A 210 2.90 4.36 3.36
N ILE A 211 2.42 5.58 3.12
CA ILE A 211 2.90 6.78 3.79
C ILE A 211 2.58 6.77 5.30
N SER A 212 3.57 7.13 6.12
CA SER A 212 3.49 7.06 7.60
C SER A 212 2.35 7.90 8.18
N GLU A 213 2.10 9.08 7.63
CA GLU A 213 1.05 9.98 8.10
C GLU A 213 -0.33 9.34 7.96
N PHE A 214 -0.55 8.57 6.88
CA PHE A 214 -1.79 7.83 6.68
C PHE A 214 -1.89 6.65 7.63
N VAL A 215 -0.81 5.88 7.81
CA VAL A 215 -0.77 4.77 8.80
C VAL A 215 -1.14 5.30 10.19
N SER A 216 -0.53 6.40 10.63
CA SER A 216 -0.84 7.03 11.91
C SER A 216 -2.29 7.53 11.99
N ALA A 217 -2.82 8.11 10.91
CA ALA A 217 -4.21 8.55 10.88
C ALA A 217 -5.20 7.38 10.98
N MET A 218 -4.91 6.25 10.32
CA MET A 218 -5.77 5.05 10.40
C MET A 218 -5.71 4.39 11.78
N LYS A 219 -4.54 4.34 12.40
CA LYS A 219 -4.39 3.91 13.81
C LYS A 219 -5.20 4.77 14.76
N LEU A 220 -5.19 6.09 14.56
CA LEU A 220 -5.99 7.00 15.38
C LEU A 220 -7.50 6.75 15.21
N VAL A 221 -7.97 6.44 13.99
CA VAL A 221 -9.38 6.05 13.76
C VAL A 221 -9.72 4.80 14.56
N GLU A 222 -8.84 3.79 14.52
CA GLU A 222 -9.03 2.53 15.22
C GLU A 222 -9.10 2.69 16.75
N GLN A 223 -8.23 3.54 17.31
CA GLN A 223 -8.25 3.87 18.74
C GLN A 223 -9.51 4.64 19.16
N ASN A 224 -10.05 5.49 18.28
CA ASN A 224 -11.15 6.40 18.62
C ASN A 224 -12.55 5.86 18.27
N VAL A 225 -12.66 4.85 17.39
CA VAL A 225 -13.93 4.37 16.88
C VAL A 225 -14.06 2.86 17.05
N GLU A 226 -14.90 2.45 18.00
CA GLU A 226 -15.18 1.05 18.27
C GLU A 226 -15.75 0.32 17.05
N GLY A 227 -15.34 -0.95 16.88
CA GLY A 227 -15.81 -1.82 15.80
C GLY A 227 -15.18 -1.54 14.44
N PHE A 228 -14.14 -0.70 14.38
CA PHE A 228 -13.27 -0.53 13.23
C PHE A 228 -12.09 -1.51 13.31
N CYS A 229 -12.03 -2.47 12.38
CA CYS A 229 -10.95 -3.45 12.31
C CYS A 229 -9.95 -3.04 11.21
N LEU A 230 -8.70 -2.83 11.61
CA LEU A 230 -7.61 -2.42 10.72
C LEU A 230 -6.62 -3.57 10.53
N GLY A 231 -6.40 -3.96 9.28
CA GLY A 231 -5.49 -5.05 8.92
C GLY A 231 -4.36 -4.59 8.00
N PHE A 232 -3.11 -4.75 8.42
CA PHE A 232 -1.94 -4.48 7.59
C PHE A 232 -1.35 -5.78 7.03
N PHE A 233 -1.04 -5.78 5.73
CA PHE A 233 -0.42 -6.89 5.03
C PHE A 233 0.88 -6.39 4.41
N GLY A 234 2.02 -6.95 4.78
CA GLY A 234 3.29 -6.43 4.28
C GLY A 234 4.52 -7.27 4.57
N ASP A 235 5.64 -6.79 4.04
CA ASP A 235 6.98 -7.31 4.33
C ASP A 235 7.92 -6.11 4.58
N PRO A 236 8.35 -5.86 5.83
CA PRO A 236 9.24 -4.74 6.14
C PRO A 236 10.52 -4.70 5.29
N MET A 237 11.05 -5.87 4.89
CA MET A 237 12.27 -5.95 4.07
C MET A 237 12.03 -5.67 2.59
N GLN A 238 10.77 -5.60 2.14
CA GLN A 238 10.41 -5.20 0.78
C GLN A 238 10.09 -3.72 0.65
N LYS A 239 10.40 -2.90 1.66
CA LYS A 239 10.29 -1.44 1.53
C LYS A 239 11.26 -0.94 0.47
N ILE A 240 10.72 -0.41 -0.62
CA ILE A 240 11.51 0.15 -1.73
C ILE A 240 11.27 1.64 -1.94
N TYR A 241 10.21 2.21 -1.35
CA TYR A 241 9.96 3.66 -1.38
C TYR A 241 10.46 4.34 -0.11
N HIS A 242 11.23 5.43 -0.27
CA HIS A 242 11.78 6.18 0.86
C HIS A 242 10.70 6.73 1.80
N THR A 243 9.56 7.12 1.24
CA THR A 243 8.40 7.68 1.97
C THR A 243 7.52 6.64 2.65
N GLY A 244 7.77 5.34 2.43
CA GLY A 244 7.00 4.27 3.07
C GLY A 244 7.24 4.22 4.58
N SER A 245 6.26 3.75 5.34
CA SER A 245 6.36 3.60 6.80
C SER A 245 7.37 2.53 7.22
N GLY A 246 7.65 1.55 6.36
CA GLY A 246 8.43 0.38 6.72
C GLY A 246 7.66 -0.54 7.67
N ALA A 247 8.33 -1.04 8.70
CA ALA A 247 7.69 -1.90 9.69
C ALA A 247 6.55 -1.16 10.41
N ILE A 248 5.37 -1.77 10.46
CA ILE A 248 4.24 -1.25 11.20
C ILE A 248 4.44 -1.62 12.67
N VAL A 249 4.57 -0.61 13.53
CA VAL A 249 4.60 -0.80 14.99
C VAL A 249 3.23 -1.30 15.43
N ILE A 250 3.18 -2.29 16.30
CA ILE A 250 1.94 -2.89 16.80
C ILE A 250 1.44 -2.07 17.98
N GLU A 251 0.13 -1.79 18.01
CA GLU A 251 -0.53 -1.08 19.10
C GLU A 251 -1.07 -2.08 20.16
N GLU A 252 -1.47 -1.59 21.33
CA GLU A 252 -2.06 -2.44 22.37
C GLU A 252 -3.34 -3.11 21.85
N GLY A 253 -3.49 -4.42 22.12
CA GLY A 253 -4.64 -5.21 21.66
C GLY A 253 -4.53 -5.75 20.23
N TRP A 254 -3.54 -5.31 19.44
CA TRP A 254 -3.35 -5.79 18.08
C TRP A 254 -2.62 -7.13 18.05
N ARG A 255 -2.93 -7.95 17.04
CA ARG A 255 -2.24 -9.23 16.81
C ARG A 255 -1.14 -9.12 15.76
N GLU A 256 0.06 -9.62 16.08
CA GLU A 256 1.09 -9.91 15.07
C GLU A 256 0.84 -11.30 14.48
N ILE A 257 0.73 -11.39 13.16
CA ILE A 257 0.48 -12.65 12.45
C ILE A 257 1.66 -12.91 11.52
N GLN A 258 2.36 -14.02 11.74
CA GLN A 258 3.51 -14.40 10.93
C GLN A 258 3.10 -15.37 9.83
N LYS A 259 3.57 -15.14 8.60
CA LYS A 259 3.37 -16.03 7.45
C LYS A 259 4.72 -16.41 6.81
N PRO A 260 5.44 -17.38 7.41
CA PRO A 260 6.78 -17.75 6.97
C PRO A 260 6.78 -18.54 5.66
N GLU A 261 5.66 -19.14 5.27
CA GLU A 261 5.60 -20.02 4.11
C GLU A 261 5.94 -19.27 2.82
N ASN A 262 6.55 -19.96 1.86
CA ASN A 262 6.82 -19.45 0.52
C ASN A 262 6.32 -20.46 -0.52
N PHE A 263 5.37 -20.02 -1.33
CA PHE A 263 4.72 -20.84 -2.35
C PHE A 263 5.24 -20.55 -3.77
N ARG A 264 6.18 -19.61 -3.92
CA ARG A 264 6.64 -19.11 -5.23
C ARG A 264 8.02 -19.66 -5.60
N CYS A 265 8.95 -19.64 -4.66
CA CYS A 265 10.37 -19.86 -4.90
C CYS A 265 10.78 -21.32 -4.64
N SER A 266 11.82 -21.77 -5.33
CA SER A 266 12.48 -23.04 -5.01
C SER A 266 13.30 -22.94 -3.72
N THR A 267 13.62 -24.07 -3.11
CA THR A 267 14.45 -24.16 -1.89
C THR A 267 15.81 -23.50 -2.05
N SER A 268 16.41 -23.55 -3.25
CA SER A 268 17.69 -22.87 -3.52
C SER A 268 17.56 -21.35 -3.46
N VAL A 269 16.48 -20.79 -4.02
CA VAL A 269 16.21 -19.35 -3.98
C VAL A 269 15.86 -18.93 -2.55
N LEU A 270 15.05 -19.73 -1.85
CA LEU A 270 14.71 -19.52 -0.44
C LEU A 270 15.94 -19.45 0.47
N ARG A 271 16.91 -20.33 0.29
CA ARG A 271 18.16 -20.30 1.06
C ARG A 271 18.91 -18.98 0.90
N VAL A 272 18.97 -18.46 -0.33
CA VAL A 272 19.59 -17.16 -0.62
C VAL A 272 18.79 -16.03 0.02
N ILE A 273 17.46 -16.02 -0.13
CA ILE A 273 16.59 -15.02 0.51
C ILE A 273 16.80 -15.01 2.02
N ASN A 274 16.72 -16.17 2.69
CA ASN A 274 16.92 -16.28 4.14
C ASN A 274 18.32 -15.82 4.58
N SER A 275 19.35 -16.07 3.77
CA SER A 275 20.71 -15.60 4.05
C SER A 275 20.82 -14.07 3.97
N ILE A 276 20.14 -13.44 3.01
CA ILE A 276 20.06 -11.97 2.91
C ILE A 276 19.27 -11.41 4.11
N ARG A 277 18.14 -12.02 4.45
CA ARG A 277 17.28 -11.58 5.57
C ARG A 277 17.91 -11.74 6.94
N ALA A 278 18.79 -12.73 7.13
CA ALA A 278 19.47 -12.96 8.40
C ALA A 278 20.26 -11.73 8.89
N ALA A 279 20.76 -10.89 7.99
CA ALA A 279 21.42 -9.63 8.31
C ALA A 279 20.46 -8.43 8.48
N GLY A 280 19.19 -8.58 8.05
CA GLY A 280 18.18 -7.53 8.04
C GLY A 280 17.16 -7.67 9.16
N ASP A 281 16.22 -8.62 9.02
CA ASP A 281 15.02 -8.69 9.86
C ASP A 281 14.74 -10.05 10.51
N LYS A 282 15.69 -10.99 10.45
CA LYS A 282 15.63 -12.33 11.07
C LYS A 282 14.40 -13.20 10.73
N LEU A 283 13.46 -12.71 9.92
CA LEU A 283 12.35 -13.50 9.41
C LEU A 283 12.92 -14.64 8.55
N GLN A 284 12.54 -15.88 8.90
CA GLN A 284 12.91 -17.07 8.14
C GLN A 284 11.72 -17.59 7.38
N GLN A 285 11.90 -17.78 6.07
CA GLN A 285 10.89 -18.39 5.22
C GLN A 285 11.13 -19.89 5.04
N ASN A 286 10.06 -20.68 5.03
CA ASN A 286 10.08 -22.11 4.74
C ASN A 286 9.26 -22.42 3.47
N GLY A 287 9.49 -23.59 2.84
CA GLY A 287 8.68 -24.00 1.69
C GLY A 287 7.21 -24.22 2.09
N GLY A 288 6.30 -23.63 1.32
CA GLY A 288 4.85 -23.81 1.51
C GLY A 288 4.20 -24.75 0.51
N ARG A 289 4.91 -25.18 -0.54
CA ARG A 289 4.32 -26.06 -1.57
C ARG A 289 4.19 -27.48 -1.03
N ILE A 290 3.01 -28.07 -1.25
CA ILE A 290 2.67 -29.44 -0.88
C ILE A 290 2.39 -30.22 -2.17
N GLU A 291 2.93 -31.43 -2.25
CA GLU A 291 2.63 -32.45 -3.25
C GLU A 291 2.00 -33.67 -2.58
N LEU A 292 1.10 -34.35 -3.28
CA LEU A 292 0.51 -35.60 -2.79
C LEU A 292 1.41 -36.76 -3.21
N VAL A 293 2.15 -37.32 -2.26
CA VAL A 293 2.93 -38.54 -2.44
C VAL A 293 2.14 -39.69 -1.82
N GLU A 294 1.68 -40.62 -2.65
CA GLU A 294 0.83 -41.75 -2.21
C GLU A 294 -0.45 -41.32 -1.47
N GLY A 295 -1.02 -40.17 -1.87
CA GLY A 295 -2.21 -39.61 -1.23
C GLY A 295 -1.95 -38.83 0.06
N ASN A 296 -0.70 -38.79 0.54
CA ASN A 296 -0.31 -38.01 1.70
C ASN A 296 0.29 -36.66 1.29
N PRO A 297 -0.09 -35.54 1.93
CA PRO A 297 0.50 -34.24 1.68
C PRO A 297 1.94 -34.17 2.21
N VAL A 298 2.90 -33.99 1.32
CA VAL A 298 4.34 -33.87 1.64
C VAL A 298 4.86 -32.54 1.09
N LEU A 299 5.77 -31.88 1.80
CA LEU A 299 6.38 -30.64 1.31
C LEU A 299 7.28 -30.93 0.10
N VAL A 300 7.16 -30.11 -0.95
CA VAL A 300 7.95 -30.27 -2.19
C VAL A 300 9.46 -30.24 -1.92
N GLU A 301 9.89 -29.54 -0.86
CA GLU A 301 11.30 -29.48 -0.44
C GLU A 301 11.83 -30.84 0.05
N GLU A 302 10.96 -31.69 0.61
CA GLU A 302 11.31 -33.03 1.06
C GLU A 302 11.42 -34.02 -0.11
N VAL A 303 10.66 -33.77 -1.18
CA VAL A 303 10.63 -34.57 -2.42
C VAL A 303 11.84 -34.28 -3.31
N HIS A 304 12.26 -33.01 -3.41
CA HIS A 304 13.31 -32.56 -4.33
C HIS A 304 14.54 -31.99 -3.60
N LYS A 305 15.28 -32.84 -2.89
CA LYS A 305 16.51 -32.44 -2.16
C LYS A 305 17.68 -31.96 -3.06
N SER A 306 17.60 -32.02 -4.40
CA SER A 306 18.77 -31.96 -5.28
C SER A 306 18.76 -30.97 -6.46
N SER A 307 17.73 -30.15 -6.67
CA SER A 307 17.75 -29.22 -7.82
C SER A 307 18.64 -28.00 -7.54
N SER A 308 19.85 -28.02 -8.10
CA SER A 308 20.82 -26.92 -8.04
C SER A 308 20.44 -25.79 -9.02
N CYS A 309 20.51 -24.54 -8.53
CA CYS A 309 20.39 -23.36 -9.39
C CYS A 309 21.64 -23.28 -10.28
N LYS A 310 21.49 -23.51 -11.59
CA LYS A 310 22.58 -23.36 -12.56
C LYS A 310 22.77 -21.87 -12.89
N ARG A 311 23.97 -21.34 -12.65
CA ARG A 311 24.38 -20.06 -13.27
C ARG A 311 24.43 -20.29 -14.78
N MET A 312 23.68 -19.47 -15.53
CA MET A 312 23.68 -19.51 -16.99
C MET A 312 24.63 -18.43 -17.53
N THR A 313 25.53 -18.80 -18.44
CA THR A 313 26.33 -17.83 -19.21
C THR A 313 25.46 -17.11 -20.24
N PRO A 314 25.89 -15.94 -20.77
CA PRO A 314 25.19 -15.28 -21.87
C PRO A 314 24.99 -16.18 -23.09
N GLU A 315 25.93 -17.07 -23.41
CA GLU A 315 25.73 -18.04 -24.50
C GLU A 315 24.66 -19.08 -24.15
N GLN A 316 24.59 -19.53 -22.89
CA GLN A 316 23.55 -20.44 -22.43
C GLN A 316 22.16 -19.79 -22.47
N LEU A 317 22.07 -18.48 -22.17
CA LEU A 317 20.85 -17.71 -22.28
C LEU A 317 20.38 -17.60 -23.75
N ASN A 318 21.31 -17.35 -24.68
CA ASN A 318 21.03 -17.30 -26.12
C ASN A 318 20.70 -18.68 -26.72
N SER A 319 21.15 -19.76 -26.08
CA SER A 319 20.87 -21.14 -26.49
C SER A 319 19.53 -21.68 -25.97
N LEU A 320 18.90 -21.01 -25.00
CA LEU A 320 17.52 -21.27 -24.67
C LEU A 320 16.69 -20.92 -25.91
N ARG A 321 16.15 -21.93 -26.58
CA ARG A 321 14.99 -21.72 -27.43
C ARG A 321 13.87 -21.27 -26.48
N LEU A 322 13.71 -19.96 -26.38
CA LEU A 322 12.66 -19.33 -25.60
C LEU A 322 11.36 -19.57 -26.38
N ASP A 323 10.82 -20.78 -26.27
CA ASP A 323 9.59 -21.18 -26.96
C ASP A 323 8.39 -20.32 -26.51
N ASP A 324 8.50 -19.70 -25.32
CA ASP A 324 7.57 -18.72 -24.78
C ASP A 324 8.31 -17.63 -23.98
N THR A 325 8.52 -16.46 -24.60
CA THR A 325 9.18 -15.30 -23.96
C THR A 325 8.40 -14.73 -22.78
N SER A 326 7.11 -15.07 -22.61
CA SER A 326 6.28 -14.57 -21.51
C SER A 326 6.66 -15.14 -20.14
N GLN A 327 7.44 -16.21 -20.10
CA GLN A 327 7.91 -16.87 -18.87
C GLN A 327 9.19 -16.24 -18.29
N TYR A 328 9.77 -15.26 -18.98
CA TYR A 328 11.05 -14.66 -18.64
C TYR A 328 10.88 -13.18 -18.31
N SER A 329 11.69 -12.69 -17.38
CA SER A 329 11.69 -11.27 -17.00
C SER A 329 13.12 -10.83 -16.68
N LEU A 330 13.48 -9.65 -17.17
CA LEU A 330 14.78 -9.03 -16.91
C LEU A 330 14.61 -7.87 -15.93
N LEU A 331 15.23 -7.99 -14.75
CA LEU A 331 15.21 -6.97 -13.71
C LEU A 331 16.52 -6.19 -13.73
N ILE A 332 16.45 -4.86 -13.88
CA ILE A 332 17.62 -3.98 -13.98
C ILE A 332 17.46 -2.83 -12.99
N ARG A 333 18.54 -2.51 -12.28
CA ARG A 333 18.56 -1.48 -11.22
C ARG A 333 18.33 -0.05 -11.71
N CYS A 334 18.65 0.27 -12.97
CA CYS A 334 18.49 1.62 -13.53
C CYS A 334 18.20 1.56 -15.04
N GLY A 335 17.27 2.37 -15.53
CA GLY A 335 16.89 2.43 -16.95
C GLY A 335 18.04 2.79 -17.91
N PHE A 336 19.10 3.45 -17.42
CA PHE A 336 20.31 3.70 -18.20
C PHE A 336 21.02 2.40 -18.63
N LEU A 337 21.00 1.36 -17.78
CA LEU A 337 21.56 0.04 -18.11
C LEU A 337 20.73 -0.68 -19.19
N MET A 338 19.43 -0.42 -19.25
CA MET A 338 18.55 -0.98 -20.29
C MET A 338 18.90 -0.43 -21.68
N LYS A 339 19.24 0.87 -21.80
CA LYS A 339 19.68 1.48 -23.07
C LYS A 339 20.98 0.88 -23.61
N LYS A 340 21.88 0.41 -22.74
CA LYS A 340 23.13 -0.27 -23.14
C LYS A 340 22.94 -1.75 -23.52
N LEU A 341 21.83 -2.36 -23.13
CA LEU A 341 21.50 -3.75 -23.47
C LEU A 341 20.71 -3.86 -24.78
N LEU A 342 20.06 -2.76 -25.20
CA LEU A 342 19.26 -2.65 -26.42
C LEU A 342 20.01 -1.97 -27.58
N MET A 343 21.25 -1.54 -27.36
CA MET A 343 22.22 -1.09 -28.36
C MET A 343 23.28 -2.17 -28.52
#